data_AF-A0A1I4NDB6-F1
#
_entry.id   AF-A0A1I4NDB6-F1
#
_cell.length_a   1.000
_cell.length_b   1.000
_cell.length_c   1.000
_cell.angle_alpha   90.00
_cell.angle_beta   90.00
_cell.angle_gamma   90.00
#
_symmetry.space_group_name_H-M   'P 1'
#
loop_
_entity.id
_entity.type
_entity.pdbx_description
1 polymer ?
#
loop_
_entity_poly.entity_id
_entity_poly.type
_entity_poly.pdbx_seq_one_letter_code
_entity_poly.pdbx_strand_id
1 'polypeptide(L)'
;MAISSNRIIGLTQELQIEQSCHVTDLHIGWQNEFATQQQKAPSGRYFRAPVVTWSRDGVTHQYVPTLHFVEARQGFEVDADRLMTDIKRQLLNRDIPSVAA
;
A
#
# COMPACT_ATOMS: atom_id res chain seq x y z
N MET A 1 8.36 26.09 -0.62
CA MET A 1 8.39 25.20 0.56
C MET A 1 8.30 23.77 0.07
N ALA A 2 9.43 23.05 0.02
CA ALA A 2 9.47 21.65 -0.39
C ALA A 2 9.52 20.78 0.87
N ILE A 3 8.38 20.21 1.23
CA ILE A 3 8.20 19.44 2.46
C ILE A 3 8.56 17.96 2.16
N SER A 4 9.60 17.50 2.84
CA SER A 4 9.80 16.13 3.32
C SER A 4 10.18 15.05 2.31
N SER A 5 11.48 15.00 2.01
CA SER A 5 12.15 13.82 1.44
C SER A 5 12.41 12.76 2.52
N ASN A 6 11.37 12.01 2.87
CA ASN A 6 11.49 10.69 3.51
C ASN A 6 10.70 9.65 2.68
N ARG A 7 10.74 9.80 1.34
CA ARG A 7 10.13 8.89 0.35
C ARG A 7 11.22 7.96 -0.21
N ILE A 8 11.55 6.89 0.50
CA ILE A 8 12.49 5.84 0.05
C ILE A 8 11.76 4.73 -0.73
N ILE A 9 10.46 4.87 -1.02
CA ILE A 9 9.79 4.10 -2.07
C ILE A 9 9.56 5.06 -3.22
N GLY A 10 10.37 4.86 -4.27
CA GLY A 10 10.71 5.86 -5.26
C GLY A 10 9.65 6.08 -6.34
N LEU A 11 9.61 7.34 -6.79
CA LEU A 11 8.92 7.84 -7.98
C LEU A 11 9.03 6.92 -9.22
N THR A 12 10.11 6.14 -9.34
CA THR A 12 10.32 5.20 -10.46
C THR A 12 9.42 3.98 -10.39
N GLN A 13 9.19 3.40 -9.20
CA GLN A 13 8.33 2.22 -9.08
C GLN A 13 6.86 2.60 -9.12
N GLU A 14 6.48 3.73 -8.52
CA GLU A 14 5.11 4.26 -8.62
C GLU A 14 4.74 4.51 -10.09
N LEU A 15 5.58 5.21 -10.85
CA LEU A 15 5.34 5.49 -12.28
C LEU A 15 5.31 4.21 -13.15
N GLN A 16 6.16 3.23 -12.87
CA GLN A 16 6.13 1.95 -13.57
C GLN A 16 4.84 1.17 -13.30
N ILE A 17 4.33 1.23 -12.07
CA ILE A 17 3.10 0.57 -11.68
C ILE A 17 1.88 1.30 -12.29
N GLU A 18 1.89 2.63 -12.30
CA GLU A 18 0.89 3.46 -13.01
C GLU A 18 0.75 3.06 -14.48
N GLN A 19 1.88 3.01 -15.19
CA GLN A 19 1.91 2.60 -16.60
C GLN A 19 1.45 1.16 -16.81
N SER A 20 1.85 0.25 -15.92
CA SER A 20 1.51 -1.17 -16.03
C SER A 20 0.03 -1.46 -15.70
N CYS A 21 -0.57 -0.67 -14.79
CA CYS A 21 -1.94 -0.88 -14.31
C CYS A 21 -2.95 0.08 -14.93
N HIS A 22 -2.51 1.02 -15.78
CA HIS A 22 -3.33 2.10 -16.36
C HIS A 22 -4.03 2.96 -15.28
N VAL A 23 -3.30 3.30 -14.22
CA VAL A 23 -3.76 4.20 -13.15
C VAL A 23 -2.91 5.48 -13.15
N THR A 24 -3.41 6.58 -12.60
CA THR A 24 -2.68 7.85 -12.46
C THR A 24 -2.66 8.28 -11.00
N ASP A 25 -1.76 9.20 -10.62
CA ASP A 25 -1.66 9.74 -9.26
C ASP A 25 -1.51 8.65 -8.19
N LEU A 26 -0.76 7.59 -8.49
CA LEU A 26 -0.43 6.54 -7.55
C LEU A 26 0.45 7.12 -6.45
N HIS A 27 -0.06 7.08 -5.23
CA HIS A 27 0.64 7.52 -4.05
C HIS A 27 0.61 6.46 -2.96
N ILE A 28 1.79 6.04 -2.51
CA ILE A 28 1.93 5.13 -1.37
C ILE A 28 2.34 5.95 -0.14
N GLY A 29 1.38 6.21 0.74
CA GLY A 29 1.55 6.97 1.98
C GLY A 29 1.67 6.08 3.21
N TRP A 30 2.34 6.56 4.26
CA TRP A 30 2.39 5.93 5.60
C TRP A 30 1.70 6.78 6.67
N GLN A 31 0.89 7.75 6.22
CA GLN A 31 0.16 8.66 7.08
C GLN A 31 -0.89 7.88 7.86
N ASN A 32 -1.13 8.27 9.12
CA ASN A 32 -2.06 7.59 10.02
C ASN A 32 -3.48 8.08 9.75
N GLU A 33 -4.05 7.62 8.64
CA GLU A 33 -5.33 8.09 8.11
C GLU A 33 -6.46 7.11 8.44
N PHE A 34 -6.17 5.81 8.59
CA PHE A 34 -7.19 4.78 8.82
C PHE A 34 -6.82 3.81 9.95
N ALA A 35 -7.82 3.41 10.74
CA ALA A 35 -7.66 2.39 11.79
C ALA A 35 -7.25 1.03 11.21
N THR A 36 -7.64 0.72 9.96
CA THR A 36 -7.29 -0.50 9.22
C THR A 36 -5.80 -0.62 8.90
N GLN A 37 -5.03 0.47 9.02
CA GLN A 37 -3.58 0.42 8.87
C GLN A 37 -2.90 -0.26 10.06
N GLN A 38 -3.49 -0.24 11.25
CA GLN A 38 -2.91 -0.91 12.41
C GLN A 38 -3.27 -2.38 12.39
N GLN A 39 -2.33 -3.20 11.93
CA GLN A 39 -2.52 -4.64 11.80
C GLN A 39 -1.65 -5.37 12.82
N LYS A 40 -2.24 -6.37 13.47
CA LYS A 40 -1.57 -7.15 14.51
C LYS A 40 -0.87 -8.34 13.87
N ALA A 41 0.44 -8.43 14.05
CA ALA A 41 1.20 -9.60 13.65
C ALA A 41 0.93 -10.80 14.58
N PRO A 42 1.21 -12.04 14.13
CA PRO A 42 1.07 -13.24 14.95
C PRO A 42 1.87 -13.21 16.26
N SER A 43 2.97 -12.45 16.31
CA SER A 43 3.76 -12.21 17.54
C SER A 43 3.08 -11.31 18.57
N GLY A 44 1.92 -10.73 18.25
CA GLY A 44 1.24 -9.74 19.08
C GLY A 44 1.75 -8.31 18.91
N ARG A 45 2.78 -8.09 18.09
CA ARG A 45 3.28 -6.75 17.74
C ARG A 45 2.40 -6.10 16.69
N TYR A 46 2.14 -4.80 16.84
CA TYR A 46 1.41 -4.03 15.84
C TYR A 46 2.35 -3.50 14.76
N PHE A 47 1.93 -3.63 13.51
CA PHE A 47 2.58 -3.08 12.34
C PHE A 47 1.61 -2.13 11.64
N ARG A 48 2.19 -1.14 10.96
CA ARG A 48 1.42 -0.19 10.15
C ARG A 48 1.44 -0.68 8.72
N ALA A 49 0.29 -0.65 8.04
CA ALA A 49 0.20 -0.85 6.61
C ALA A 49 0.28 0.51 5.89
N PRO A 50 0.89 0.55 4.69
CA PRO A 50 0.83 1.75 3.84
C PRO A 50 -0.61 1.98 3.36
N VAL A 51 -0.94 3.21 3.00
CA VAL A 51 -2.16 3.54 2.26
C VAL A 51 -1.75 3.73 0.81
N VAL A 52 -2.35 2.97 -0.09
CA VAL A 52 -2.17 3.11 -1.52
C VAL A 52 -3.36 3.88 -2.06
N THR A 53 -3.11 5.08 -2.56
CA THR A 53 -4.11 5.92 -3.24
C THR A 53 -3.79 5.95 -4.72
N TRP A 54 -4.78 5.83 -5.60
CA TRP A 54 -4.60 6.02 -7.03
C TRP A 54 -5.87 6.60 -7.64
N SER A 55 -5.73 7.24 -8.79
CA SER A 55 -6.83 7.74 -9.61
C SER A 55 -6.99 6.87 -10.85
N ARG A 56 -8.24 6.61 -11.22
CA ARG A 56 -8.59 5.84 -12.43
C ARG A 56 -9.91 6.34 -12.98
N ASP A 57 -9.93 6.65 -14.28
CA ASP A 57 -11.14 7.13 -14.97
C ASP A 57 -11.79 8.34 -14.26
N GLY A 58 -10.98 9.18 -13.59
CA GLY A 58 -11.42 10.34 -12.82
C GLY A 58 -11.93 10.02 -11.40
N VAL A 59 -11.88 8.77 -10.97
CA VAL A 59 -12.27 8.31 -9.63
C VAL A 59 -11.02 8.02 -8.80
N THR A 60 -10.94 8.63 -7.61
CA THR A 60 -9.90 8.33 -6.63
C THR A 60 -10.27 7.10 -5.83
N HIS A 61 -9.37 6.12 -5.82
CA HIS A 61 -9.45 4.90 -5.05
C HIS A 61 -8.38 4.89 -3.97
N GLN A 62 -8.73 4.32 -2.82
CA GLN A 62 -7.83 4.14 -1.69
C GLN A 62 -7.90 2.69 -1.23
N TYR A 63 -6.73 2.13 -0.92
CA TYR A 63 -6.57 0.76 -0.49
C TYR A 63 -5.54 0.65 0.61
N VAL A 64 -5.91 -0.05 1.68
CA VAL A 64 -4.99 -0.44 2.74
C VAL A 64 -4.73 -1.94 2.56
N PRO A 65 -3.53 -2.34 2.11
CA PRO A 65 -3.19 -3.73 1.91
C PRO A 65 -3.11 -4.47 3.25
N THR A 66 -3.44 -5.76 3.20
CA THR A 66 -3.28 -6.63 4.37
C THR A 66 -1.83 -7.06 4.48
N LEU A 67 -1.21 -6.83 5.64
CA LEU A 67 0.16 -7.23 5.91
C LEU A 67 0.22 -8.74 6.14
N HIS A 68 0.98 -9.42 5.29
CA HIS A 68 1.37 -10.79 5.52
C HIS A 68 2.70 -10.82 6.24
N PHE A 69 2.81 -11.70 7.22
CA PHE A 69 4.00 -11.83 8.05
C PHE A 69 4.65 -13.19 7.80
N VAL A 70 5.95 -13.18 7.56
CA VAL A 70 6.79 -14.37 7.46
C VAL A 70 7.65 -14.49 8.71
N GLU A 71 7.88 -15.73 9.14
CA GLU A 71 8.75 -16.01 10.28
C GLU A 71 10.21 -15.78 9.87
N ALA A 72 10.87 -14.88 10.60
CA ALA A 72 12.26 -14.51 10.40
C ALA A 72 13.08 -14.83 11.66
N ARG A 73 14.41 -14.83 11.54
CA ARG A 73 15.32 -15.23 12.64
C ARG A 73 15.14 -14.44 13.95
N GLN A 74 14.53 -13.26 13.92
CA GLN A 74 14.27 -12.41 15.09
C GLN A 74 12.79 -12.05 15.28
N GLY A 75 11.87 -12.85 14.75
CA GLY A 75 10.42 -12.66 14.95
C GLY A 75 9.63 -12.76 13.65
N PHE A 76 8.81 -11.74 13.38
CA PHE A 76 7.98 -11.69 12.17
C PHE A 76 8.31 -10.45 11.37
N GLU A 77 8.57 -10.64 10.09
CA GLU A 77 8.81 -9.58 9.12
C GLU A 77 7.65 -9.50 8.14
N VAL A 78 7.37 -8.31 7.62
CA VAL A 78 6.36 -8.13 6.58
C VAL A 78 6.90 -8.74 5.29
N ASP A 79 6.11 -9.63 4.69
CA ASP A 79 6.38 -10.19 3.36
C ASP A 79 6.17 -9.10 2.30
N ALA A 80 7.26 -8.42 1.95
CA ALA A 80 7.25 -7.30 1.02
C ALA A 80 6.85 -7.74 -0.40
N ASP A 81 7.28 -8.93 -0.85
CA ASP A 81 6.92 -9.47 -2.16
C ASP A 81 5.43 -9.76 -2.26
N ARG A 82 4.86 -10.37 -1.21
CA ARG A 82 3.41 -10.61 -1.13
C ARG A 82 2.63 -9.31 -1.06
N LEU A 83 3.10 -8.35 -0.27
CA LEU A 83 2.51 -7.01 -0.17
C LEU A 83 2.46 -6.33 -1.54
N MET A 84 3.58 -6.31 -2.27
CA MET A 84 3.63 -5.71 -3.60
C MET A 84 2.77 -6.46 -4.62
N THR A 85 2.69 -7.79 -4.52
CA THR A 85 1.81 -8.61 -5.36
C THR A 85 0.34 -8.28 -5.12
N ASP A 86 -0.05 -8.11 -3.86
CA ASP A 86 -1.41 -7.77 -3.45
C ASP A 86 -1.81 -6.36 -3.91
N ILE A 87 -0.93 -5.38 -3.72
CA ILE A 87 -1.11 -4.01 -4.24
C ILE A 87 -1.29 -4.03 -5.75
N LYS A 88 -0.38 -4.68 -6.50
CA LYS A 88 -0.50 -4.79 -7.96
C LYS A 88 -1.78 -5.48 -8.38
N ARG A 89 -2.17 -6.56 -7.68
CA ARG A 89 -3.43 -7.25 -7.95
C ARG A 89 -4.60 -6.29 -7.77
N GLN A 90 -4.63 -5.47 -6.73
CA GLN A 90 -5.73 -4.51 -6.52
C GLN A 90 -5.74 -3.36 -7.53
N LEU A 91 -4.58 -2.88 -7.95
CA LEU A 91 -4.53 -1.89 -9.03
C LEU A 91 -5.04 -2.45 -10.37
N LEU A 92 -4.82 -3.75 -10.62
CA LEU A 92 -5.32 -4.45 -11.80
C LEU A 92 -6.80 -4.87 -11.69
N ASN A 93 -7.27 -5.17 -10.48
CA ASN A 93 -8.64 -5.62 -10.25
C ASN A 93 -9.60 -4.42 -10.42
N ARG A 94 -10.40 -4.48 -11.48
CA ARG A 94 -11.28 -3.37 -11.90
C ARG A 94 -12.52 -3.19 -11.03
N ASP A 95 -12.71 -4.05 -10.03
CA ASP A 95 -14.02 -4.32 -9.42
C ASP A 95 -14.04 -4.21 -7.89
N ILE A 96 -13.15 -3.40 -7.29
CA ILE A 96 -13.14 -3.28 -5.82
C ILE A 96 -13.91 -2.03 -5.40
N PRO A 97 -14.99 -2.18 -4.61
CA PRO A 97 -15.62 -1.04 -3.96
C PRO A 97 -14.62 -0.38 -3.01
N SER A 98 -14.54 0.95 -3.13
CA SER A 98 -13.87 1.86 -2.20
C SER A 98 -14.03 1.39 -0.76
N VAL A 99 -12.95 1.43 0.03
CA VAL A 99 -13.00 1.25 1.49
C VAL A 99 -14.16 2.10 2.01
N ALA A 100 -15.19 1.43 2.55
CA ALA A 100 -16.31 2.11 3.16
C ALA A 100 -15.79 2.88 4.38
N ALA A 101 -16.21 4.15 4.43
CA ALA A 101 -15.93 5.20 5.40
C ALA A 101 -15.69 4.77 6.85
#